data_AF-A0A1F5LL23-F1
#
_entry.id   AF-A0A1F5LL23-F1
#
_cell.length_a   1.000
_cell.length_b   1.000
_cell.length_c   1.000
_cell.angle_alpha   90.00
_cell.angle_beta   90.00
_cell.angle_gamma   90.00
#
_symmetry.space_group_name_H-M   'P 1'
#
loop_
_entity.id
_entity.type
_entity.pdbx_description
1 polymer ?
#
loop_
_entity_poly.entity_id
_entity_poly.type
_entity_poly.pdbx_seq_one_letter_code
_entity_poly.pdbx_strand_id
1 'polypeptide(L)'
;MSFLGLPLEIHQQILSYLHSARDVAALSIQCRALHSMCDMPTREVYDKISIYSNDESLDAAFVLLMNILKRPSLGHYVRHIESCSATSCHMDFKEAAPQRGLSDEDTALVREAVKKAGFLGSSEDRIVNILMQRMEDATGEYGYYKYRDTLGTLIAQALTAILITLSPNLTSMATTQPFHNYQETRPYPLVEFLRQTNASPETKPYLQNLRKVYLINKSDSSWSDGRFFVEMDLLSCWALFDQLPSIESIGADIVKEDDNGERTLDRPSNISRIAINHSHVASTTLVQLISSCRALREFQYSMGGRASSDGSNPMVNPKAIIKSILGHKGTLEVLDLDVDDFVHLEGVVGDENDYEYMEDRFDRYGSPFETDEDPALLKILRSIWVHSGSLKDLGSLKKLSLGFEFLLYFARGVSVSGTMERGKTPMLVDCLPDSLEYLCIRGYQKGESDEFDRQVDALMAHYESGSSNLKELKGIMETIPNSANVDNPDDDYDLLWSLQDVGYESD
;
A
#
# COMPACT_ATOMS: atom_id res chain seq x y z
N MET A 1 40.35 -20.52 -6.15
CA MET A 1 40.16 -19.79 -7.41
C MET A 1 39.98 -18.32 -7.10
N SER A 2 40.63 -17.41 -7.83
CA SER A 2 40.49 -15.96 -7.63
C SER A 2 39.17 -15.48 -8.22
N PHE A 3 38.46 -14.58 -7.53
CA PHE A 3 37.26 -13.94 -8.03
C PHE A 3 37.50 -13.34 -9.42
N LEU A 4 38.64 -12.68 -9.64
CA LEU A 4 39.02 -12.07 -10.93
C LEU A 4 39.29 -13.09 -12.06
N GLY A 5 39.33 -14.39 -11.76
CA GLY A 5 39.49 -15.45 -12.76
C GLY A 5 38.16 -16.05 -13.26
N LEU A 6 37.01 -15.55 -12.78
CA LEU A 6 35.70 -15.99 -13.26
C LEU A 6 35.39 -15.39 -14.65
N PRO A 7 34.49 -16.01 -15.44
CA PRO A 7 33.97 -15.42 -16.67
C PRO A 7 33.20 -14.11 -16.39
N LEU A 8 33.22 -13.19 -17.36
CA LEU A 8 32.62 -11.86 -17.26
C LEU A 8 31.12 -11.94 -16.94
N GLU A 9 30.42 -12.93 -17.49
CA GLU A 9 29.01 -13.18 -17.28
C GLU A 9 28.71 -13.52 -15.81
N ILE A 10 29.59 -14.29 -15.17
CA ILE A 10 29.47 -14.66 -13.76
C ILE A 10 29.71 -13.46 -12.86
N HIS A 11 30.69 -12.62 -13.18
CA HIS A 11 30.90 -11.35 -12.46
C HIS A 11 29.70 -10.41 -12.60
N GLN A 12 29.14 -10.27 -13.81
CA GLN A 12 27.95 -9.44 -14.02
C GLN A 12 26.75 -9.97 -13.22
N GLN A 13 26.57 -11.29 -13.19
CA GLN A 13 25.54 -11.92 -12.38
C GLN A 13 25.77 -11.66 -10.88
N ILE A 14 27.01 -11.79 -10.38
CA ILE A 14 27.35 -11.49 -8.98
C ILE A 14 27.12 -10.01 -8.63
N LEU A 15 27.57 -9.10 -9.50
CA LEU A 15 27.34 -7.67 -9.32
C LEU A 15 25.85 -7.29 -9.45
N SER A 16 25.03 -8.12 -10.08
CA SER A 16 23.56 -7.96 -10.14
C SER A 16 22.86 -8.45 -8.87
N TYR A 17 23.55 -9.15 -7.96
CA TYR A 17 23.00 -9.46 -6.63
C TYR A 17 23.31 -8.39 -5.58
N LEU A 18 24.13 -7.39 -5.93
CA LEU A 18 24.37 -6.24 -5.06
C LEU A 18 23.19 -5.28 -5.20
N HIS A 19 22.42 -5.14 -4.11
CA HIS A 19 21.22 -4.32 -4.08
C HIS A 19 21.50 -2.82 -3.91
N SER A 20 22.64 -2.47 -3.31
CA SER A 20 22.99 -1.09 -2.97
C SER A 20 23.98 -0.51 -3.98
N ALA A 21 23.64 0.63 -4.57
CA ALA A 21 24.57 1.41 -5.40
C ALA A 21 25.86 1.76 -4.62
N ARG A 22 25.77 1.92 -3.30
CA ARG A 22 26.93 2.14 -2.42
C ARG A 22 27.82 0.91 -2.32
N ASP A 23 27.25 -0.29 -2.25
CA ASP A 23 28.02 -1.54 -2.18
C ASP A 23 28.70 -1.84 -3.52
N VAL A 24 28.01 -1.56 -4.62
CA VAL A 24 28.57 -1.64 -5.97
C VAL A 24 29.68 -0.61 -6.13
N ALA A 25 29.48 0.64 -5.70
CA ALA A 25 30.49 1.67 -5.73
C ALA A 25 31.72 1.29 -4.88
N ALA A 26 31.50 0.75 -3.68
CA ALA A 26 32.56 0.26 -2.81
C ALA A 26 33.36 -0.87 -3.48
N LEU A 27 32.70 -1.84 -4.13
CA LEU A 27 33.34 -2.91 -4.90
C LEU A 27 34.08 -2.39 -6.14
N SER A 28 33.52 -1.37 -6.80
CA SER A 28 34.13 -0.71 -7.95
C SER A 28 35.47 -0.06 -7.55
N ILE A 29 35.58 0.47 -6.33
CA ILE A 29 36.80 1.10 -5.82
C ILE A 29 37.89 0.06 -5.52
N GLN A 30 37.53 -1.17 -5.18
CA GLN A 30 38.49 -2.22 -4.80
C GLN A 30 39.34 -2.73 -5.98
N CYS A 31 38.86 -2.63 -7.22
CA CYS A 31 39.57 -3.19 -8.38
C CYS A 31 39.17 -2.49 -9.69
N ARG A 32 40.14 -2.12 -10.54
CA ARG A 32 39.87 -1.52 -11.86
C ARG A 32 39.03 -2.41 -12.78
N ALA A 33 39.22 -3.72 -12.72
CA ALA A 33 38.40 -4.66 -13.51
C ALA A 33 36.94 -4.57 -13.07
N LEU A 34 36.68 -4.61 -11.76
CA LEU A 34 35.32 -4.44 -11.22
C LEU A 34 34.77 -3.04 -11.47
N HIS A 35 35.60 -2.01 -11.40
CA HIS A 35 35.23 -0.65 -11.76
C HIS A 35 34.66 -0.57 -13.18
N SER A 36 35.38 -1.13 -14.15
CA SER A 36 34.91 -1.19 -15.54
C SER A 36 33.65 -2.04 -15.74
N MET A 37 33.35 -2.95 -14.82
CA MET A 37 32.17 -3.81 -14.86
C MET A 37 30.95 -3.25 -14.13
N CYS A 38 31.16 -2.31 -13.21
CA CYS A 38 30.09 -1.76 -12.39
C CYS A 38 29.22 -0.75 -13.14
N ASP A 39 29.64 -0.27 -14.33
CA ASP A 39 28.89 0.62 -15.24
C ASP A 39 27.87 1.51 -14.51
N MET A 40 28.38 2.26 -13.53
CA MET A 40 27.55 3.00 -12.57
C MET A 40 26.60 3.99 -13.25
N PRO A 41 27.03 4.74 -14.30
CA PRO A 41 26.12 5.65 -15.01
C PRO A 41 24.96 4.90 -15.66
N THR A 42 25.22 3.74 -16.29
CA THR A 42 24.15 2.95 -16.89
C THR A 42 23.25 2.35 -15.81
N ARG A 43 23.79 1.87 -14.69
CA ARG A 43 22.96 1.38 -13.59
C ARG A 43 22.01 2.45 -13.07
N GLU A 44 22.51 3.66 -12.85
CA GLU A 44 21.71 4.78 -12.35
C GLU A 44 20.53 5.11 -13.30
N VAL A 45 20.75 5.04 -14.62
CA VAL A 45 19.69 5.27 -15.63
C VAL A 45 18.61 4.18 -15.60
N TYR A 46 18.96 2.93 -15.32
CA TYR A 46 18.04 1.79 -15.40
C TYR A 46 17.50 1.32 -14.04
N ASP A 47 18.06 1.79 -12.91
CA ASP A 47 17.70 1.34 -11.56
C ASP A 47 16.22 1.62 -11.24
N LYS A 48 15.76 2.82 -11.59
CA LYS A 48 14.39 3.29 -11.44
C LYS A 48 13.82 3.73 -12.79
N ILE A 49 12.66 3.19 -13.17
CA ILE A 49 11.94 3.59 -14.39
C ILE A 49 10.57 4.14 -13.99
N SER A 50 10.28 5.40 -14.34
CA SER A 50 8.98 6.02 -14.10
C SER A 50 8.29 6.31 -15.43
N ILE A 51 7.01 5.92 -15.55
CA ILE A 51 6.24 5.98 -16.79
C ILE A 51 4.96 6.78 -16.55
N TYR A 52 4.83 7.87 -17.30
CA TYR A 52 3.68 8.76 -17.31
C TYR A 52 2.97 8.69 -18.67
N SER A 53 1.71 9.12 -18.72
CA SER A 53 0.88 9.09 -19.92
C SER A 53 1.21 10.20 -20.92
N ASN A 54 2.13 11.10 -20.60
CA ASN A 54 2.56 12.17 -21.50
C ASN A 54 3.55 11.68 -22.58
N ASP A 55 3.53 12.35 -23.73
CA ASP A 55 4.27 11.97 -24.93
C ASP A 55 5.78 11.75 -24.68
N GLU A 56 6.42 12.68 -23.96
CA GLU A 56 7.86 12.62 -23.68
C GLU A 56 8.24 11.40 -22.85
N SER A 57 7.46 11.12 -21.80
CA SER A 57 7.68 9.96 -20.94
C SER A 57 7.45 8.64 -21.67
N LEU A 58 6.39 8.55 -22.49
CA LEU A 58 6.10 7.35 -23.27
C LEU A 58 7.20 7.03 -24.29
N ASP A 59 7.71 8.05 -24.99
CA ASP A 59 8.80 7.88 -25.96
C ASP A 59 10.11 7.51 -25.26
N ALA A 60 10.44 8.14 -24.12
CA ALA A 60 11.60 7.77 -23.32
C ALA A 60 11.51 6.32 -22.80
N ALA A 61 10.35 5.91 -22.28
CA ALA A 61 10.11 4.55 -21.80
C ALA A 61 10.17 3.52 -22.94
N PHE A 62 9.67 3.86 -24.14
CA PHE A 62 9.81 3.01 -25.32
C PHE A 62 11.28 2.86 -25.76
N VAL A 63 12.08 3.92 -25.69
CA VAL A 63 13.53 3.85 -25.95
C VAL A 63 14.23 2.94 -24.94
N LEU A 64 13.88 3.04 -23.64
CA LEU A 64 14.41 2.15 -22.60
C LEU A 64 14.04 0.69 -22.89
N LEU A 65 12.79 0.42 -23.27
CA LEU A 65 12.33 -0.91 -23.68
C LEU A 65 13.19 -1.45 -24.83
N MET A 66 13.35 -0.68 -25.91
CA MET A 66 14.15 -1.12 -27.06
C MET A 66 15.63 -1.37 -26.70
N ASN A 67 16.21 -0.55 -25.83
CA ASN A 67 17.58 -0.77 -25.35
C ASN A 67 17.70 -2.07 -24.56
N ILE A 68 16.75 -2.39 -23.69
CA ILE A 68 16.73 -3.65 -22.93
C ILE A 68 16.51 -4.85 -23.86
N LEU A 69 15.61 -4.73 -24.85
CA LEU A 69 15.40 -5.80 -25.83
C LEU A 69 16.67 -6.11 -26.63
N LYS A 70 17.41 -5.07 -27.05
CA LYS A 70 18.68 -5.22 -27.79
C LYS A 70 19.84 -5.66 -26.90
N ARG A 71 19.83 -5.29 -25.61
CA ARG A 71 20.84 -5.66 -24.61
C ARG A 71 20.15 -6.13 -23.32
N PRO A 72 19.74 -7.41 -23.23
CA PRO A 72 18.98 -7.94 -22.09
C PRO A 72 19.66 -7.83 -20.72
N SER A 73 20.99 -7.66 -20.68
CA SER A 73 21.71 -7.43 -19.42
C SER A 73 21.30 -6.13 -18.72
N LEU A 74 20.77 -5.14 -19.44
CA LEU A 74 20.28 -3.88 -18.86
C LEU A 74 19.07 -4.09 -17.95
N GLY A 75 18.17 -5.03 -18.28
CA GLY A 75 17.00 -5.35 -17.45
C GLY A 75 17.36 -5.88 -16.05
N HIS A 76 18.59 -6.38 -15.85
CA HIS A 76 19.06 -6.83 -14.54
C HIS A 76 19.39 -5.67 -13.58
N TYR A 77 19.51 -4.45 -14.10
CA TYR A 77 19.73 -3.26 -13.28
C TYR A 77 18.43 -2.68 -12.72
N VAL A 78 17.28 -2.99 -13.32
CA VAL A 78 15.98 -2.45 -12.90
C VAL A 78 15.57 -3.02 -11.53
N ARG A 79 15.37 -2.12 -10.56
CA ARG A 79 14.95 -2.43 -9.18
C ARG A 79 13.59 -1.88 -8.82
N HIS A 80 13.21 -0.79 -9.47
CA HIS A 80 11.96 -0.09 -9.22
C HIS A 80 11.29 0.35 -10.53
N ILE A 81 9.98 0.17 -10.63
CA ILE A 81 9.16 0.66 -11.74
C ILE A 81 7.95 1.41 -11.18
N GLU A 82 7.67 2.58 -11.73
CA GLU A 82 6.49 3.39 -11.41
C GLU A 82 5.57 3.52 -12.63
N SER A 83 4.30 3.16 -12.46
CA SER A 83 3.23 3.44 -13.42
C SER A 83 2.36 4.56 -12.86
N CYS A 84 2.63 5.78 -13.28
CA CYS A 84 2.08 6.99 -12.65
C CYS A 84 0.83 7.52 -13.34
N SER A 85 0.15 6.75 -14.20
CA SER A 85 -0.98 7.26 -15.00
C SER A 85 -2.30 6.72 -14.47
N ALA A 86 -3.14 7.58 -13.92
CA ALA A 86 -4.46 7.20 -13.43
C ALA A 86 -5.39 6.84 -14.60
N THR A 87 -6.27 5.87 -14.37
CA THR A 87 -7.26 5.46 -15.37
C THR A 87 -8.57 6.21 -15.15
N SER A 88 -8.86 7.22 -15.97
CA SER A 88 -10.01 8.11 -15.74
C SER A 88 -11.35 7.62 -16.31
N CYS A 89 -11.35 6.72 -17.29
CA CYS A 89 -12.57 6.19 -17.91
C CYS A 89 -12.30 4.89 -18.67
N HIS A 90 -13.34 4.13 -18.98
CA HIS A 90 -13.23 2.97 -19.87
C HIS A 90 -12.99 3.39 -21.34
N MET A 91 -12.16 2.63 -22.06
CA MET A 91 -11.97 2.80 -23.51
C MET A 91 -11.84 1.46 -24.23
N ASP A 92 -12.66 1.31 -25.27
CA ASP A 92 -12.44 0.30 -26.31
C ASP A 92 -11.34 0.76 -27.27
N PHE A 93 -10.11 0.31 -27.02
CA PHE A 93 -9.00 0.53 -27.95
C PHE A 93 -9.30 -0.08 -29.31
N LYS A 94 -9.12 0.72 -30.37
CA LYS A 94 -9.23 0.29 -31.76
C LYS A 94 -7.85 0.26 -32.37
N GLU A 95 -7.50 -0.88 -32.96
CA GLU A 95 -6.22 -1.03 -33.64
C GLU A 95 -6.06 -0.01 -34.76
N ALA A 96 -4.88 0.60 -34.82
CA ALA A 96 -4.51 1.60 -35.81
C ALA A 96 -3.21 1.20 -36.53
N ALA A 97 -2.88 1.90 -37.61
CA ALA A 97 -1.60 1.69 -38.28
C ALA A 97 -0.43 1.99 -37.30
N PRO A 98 0.68 1.24 -37.33
CA PRO A 98 1.82 1.50 -36.46
C PRO A 98 2.43 2.87 -36.76
N GLN A 99 2.68 3.66 -35.72
CA GLN A 99 3.24 5.02 -35.82
C GLN A 99 4.74 5.04 -35.51
N ARG A 100 5.23 4.04 -34.76
CA ARG A 100 6.67 3.84 -34.53
C ARG A 100 7.31 3.11 -35.72
N GLY A 101 8.32 3.73 -36.33
CA GLY A 101 9.10 3.12 -37.40
C GLY A 101 10.14 2.14 -36.87
N LEU A 102 9.78 0.87 -36.75
CA LEU A 102 10.70 -0.23 -36.42
C LEU A 102 11.08 -1.05 -37.66
N SER A 103 12.27 -1.66 -37.62
CA SER A 103 12.61 -2.73 -38.58
C SER A 103 11.82 -4.01 -38.26
N ASP A 104 11.77 -4.94 -39.21
CA ASP A 104 11.14 -6.25 -38.99
C ASP A 104 11.80 -7.01 -37.83
N GLU A 105 13.12 -6.88 -37.69
CA GLU A 105 13.91 -7.49 -36.62
C GLU A 105 13.54 -6.91 -35.24
N ASP A 106 13.46 -5.58 -35.14
CA ASP A 106 13.06 -4.90 -33.90
C ASP A 106 11.61 -5.19 -33.54
N THR A 107 10.73 -5.29 -34.55
CA THR A 107 9.31 -5.67 -34.37
C THR A 107 9.19 -7.09 -33.82
N ALA A 108 10.03 -8.03 -34.30
CA ALA A 108 10.07 -9.39 -33.79
C ALA A 108 10.52 -9.42 -32.31
N LEU A 109 11.50 -8.60 -31.91
CA LEU A 109 11.92 -8.50 -30.50
C LEU A 109 10.78 -8.05 -29.58
N VAL A 110 10.03 -7.02 -29.98
CA VAL A 110 8.86 -6.54 -29.22
C VAL A 110 7.82 -7.64 -29.09
N ARG A 111 7.49 -8.31 -30.20
CA ARG A 111 6.48 -9.38 -30.22
C ARG A 111 6.86 -10.56 -29.32
N GLU A 112 8.12 -10.98 -29.33
CA GLU A 112 8.60 -12.05 -28.44
C GLU A 112 8.54 -11.64 -26.96
N ALA A 113 8.81 -10.38 -26.62
CA ALA A 113 8.66 -9.89 -25.25
C ALA A 113 7.20 -9.86 -24.80
N VAL A 114 6.27 -9.47 -25.69
CA VAL A 114 4.82 -9.52 -25.44
C VAL A 114 4.34 -10.95 -25.18
N LYS A 115 4.77 -11.91 -25.99
CA LYS A 115 4.48 -13.34 -25.75
C LYS A 115 5.06 -13.83 -24.42
N LYS A 116 6.29 -13.43 -24.10
CA LYS A 116 6.95 -13.79 -22.84
C LYS A 116 6.19 -13.25 -21.62
N ALA A 117 5.54 -12.09 -21.76
CA ALA A 117 4.67 -11.51 -20.71
C ALA A 117 3.36 -12.29 -20.52
N GLY A 118 3.04 -13.23 -21.42
CA GLY A 118 1.85 -14.08 -21.34
C GLY A 118 0.70 -13.65 -22.27
N PHE A 119 0.86 -12.55 -23.02
CA PHE A 119 -0.12 -12.13 -24.00
C PHE A 119 -0.02 -13.01 -25.25
N LEU A 120 -1.13 -13.69 -25.61
CA LEU A 120 -1.17 -14.64 -26.72
C LEU A 120 -2.35 -14.33 -27.66
N GLY A 121 -2.22 -14.72 -28.93
CA GLY A 121 -3.29 -14.60 -29.92
C GLY A 121 -3.74 -13.15 -30.13
N SER A 122 -5.04 -12.87 -30.02
CA SER A 122 -5.56 -11.51 -30.20
C SER A 122 -5.07 -10.52 -29.14
N SER A 123 -4.68 -10.99 -27.95
CA SER A 123 -4.08 -10.11 -26.94
C SER A 123 -2.66 -9.71 -27.33
N GLU A 124 -1.88 -10.63 -27.92
CA GLU A 124 -0.54 -10.33 -28.45
C GLU A 124 -0.59 -9.20 -29.49
N ASP A 125 -1.43 -9.34 -30.51
CA ASP A 125 -1.55 -8.35 -31.58
C ASP A 125 -2.03 -6.99 -31.06
N ARG A 126 -2.99 -6.98 -30.11
CA ARG A 126 -3.47 -5.76 -29.44
C ARG A 126 -2.34 -5.05 -28.70
N ILE A 127 -1.58 -5.76 -27.87
CA ILE A 127 -0.51 -5.15 -27.06
C ILE A 127 0.62 -4.63 -27.95
N VAL A 128 1.01 -5.38 -28.98
CA VAL A 128 1.97 -4.90 -29.97
C VAL A 128 1.43 -3.64 -30.65
N ASN A 129 0.16 -3.63 -31.06
CA ASN A 129 -0.44 -2.46 -31.70
C ASN A 129 -0.42 -1.22 -30.79
N ILE A 130 -0.78 -1.37 -29.51
CA ILE A 130 -0.72 -0.30 -28.49
C ILE A 130 0.71 0.24 -28.36
N LEU A 131 1.71 -0.64 -28.21
CA LEU A 131 3.12 -0.23 -28.06
C LEU A 131 3.64 0.53 -29.28
N MET A 132 3.09 0.28 -30.48
CA MET A 132 3.48 0.97 -31.72
C MET A 132 2.81 2.33 -31.90
N GLN A 133 1.91 2.75 -31.01
CA GLN A 133 1.27 4.06 -31.07
C GLN A 133 2.11 5.16 -30.42
N ARG A 134 1.84 6.40 -30.84
CA ARG A 134 2.27 7.68 -30.30
C ARG A 134 1.04 8.53 -30.00
N MET A 135 1.23 9.51 -29.15
CA MET A 135 0.18 10.44 -28.75
C MET A 135 0.01 11.63 -29.70
N GLU A 136 1.05 11.93 -30.51
CA GLU A 136 1.10 13.06 -31.45
C GLU A 136 -0.03 13.06 -32.51
N ASP A 137 -0.49 11.87 -32.92
CA ASP A 137 -1.45 11.68 -34.01
C ASP A 137 -2.89 11.39 -33.55
N ALA A 138 -3.14 11.33 -32.23
CA ALA A 138 -4.50 11.42 -31.77
C ALA A 138 -4.95 12.83 -32.16
N THR A 139 -5.74 13.08 -33.20
CA THR A 139 -6.35 14.40 -33.46
C THR A 139 -7.79 14.20 -33.96
N GLY A 140 -8.79 14.62 -33.19
CA GLY A 140 -10.21 14.51 -33.56
C GLY A 140 -11.10 15.52 -32.81
N GLU A 141 -12.23 15.92 -33.41
CA GLU A 141 -13.15 16.94 -32.90
C GLU A 141 -13.91 16.51 -31.62
N TYR A 142 -14.05 17.43 -30.66
CA TYR A 142 -14.83 17.42 -29.39
C TYR A 142 -15.12 16.04 -28.74
N GLY A 143 -14.40 15.75 -27.64
CA GLY A 143 -14.31 14.42 -26.99
C GLY A 143 -12.85 13.95 -26.81
N TYR A 144 -11.92 14.75 -27.31
CA TYR A 144 -10.51 14.46 -27.54
C TYR A 144 -9.62 14.30 -26.30
N TYR A 145 -9.79 15.14 -25.27
CA TYR A 145 -8.93 15.10 -24.08
C TYR A 145 -8.98 13.73 -23.39
N LYS A 146 -10.18 13.22 -23.12
CA LYS A 146 -10.37 11.90 -22.51
C LYS A 146 -9.81 10.75 -23.37
N TYR A 147 -9.90 10.86 -24.71
CA TYR A 147 -9.36 9.85 -25.61
C TYR A 147 -7.82 9.85 -25.62
N ARG A 148 -7.21 11.04 -25.72
CA ARG A 148 -5.76 11.18 -25.69
C ARG A 148 -5.22 10.67 -24.35
N ASP A 149 -5.73 11.15 -23.23
CA ASP A 149 -5.25 10.79 -21.88
C ASP A 149 -5.35 9.27 -21.65
N THR A 150 -6.47 8.67 -22.08
CA THR A 150 -6.68 7.23 -21.91
C THR A 150 -5.82 6.38 -22.86
N LEU A 151 -5.53 6.85 -24.09
CA LEU A 151 -4.55 6.19 -24.97
C LEU A 151 -3.15 6.23 -24.34
N GLY A 152 -2.77 7.38 -23.77
CA GLY A 152 -1.51 7.53 -23.04
C GLY A 152 -1.40 6.54 -21.88
N THR A 153 -2.47 6.39 -21.09
CA THR A 153 -2.55 5.40 -20.01
C THR A 153 -2.44 3.95 -20.53
N LEU A 154 -3.07 3.61 -21.66
CA LEU A 154 -2.93 2.28 -22.27
C LEU A 154 -1.49 1.98 -22.70
N ILE A 155 -0.82 2.95 -23.33
CA ILE A 155 0.59 2.82 -23.74
C ILE A 155 1.49 2.70 -22.51
N ALA A 156 1.30 3.55 -21.50
CA ALA A 156 2.06 3.51 -20.24
C ALA A 156 1.93 2.16 -19.54
N GLN A 157 0.72 1.63 -19.44
CA GLN A 157 0.47 0.32 -18.84
C GLN A 157 1.06 -0.83 -19.65
N ALA A 158 0.98 -0.79 -20.99
CA ALA A 158 1.60 -1.80 -21.84
C ALA A 158 3.14 -1.78 -21.69
N LEU A 159 3.74 -0.59 -21.71
CA LEU A 159 5.18 -0.40 -21.47
C LEU A 159 5.59 -0.96 -20.09
N THR A 160 4.82 -0.62 -19.06
CA THR A 160 5.04 -1.12 -17.69
C THR A 160 5.05 -2.65 -17.64
N ALA A 161 4.02 -3.31 -18.20
CA ALA A 161 3.90 -4.77 -18.19
C ALA A 161 5.10 -5.45 -18.89
N ILE A 162 5.54 -4.93 -20.04
CA ILE A 162 6.66 -5.50 -20.77
C ILE A 162 7.99 -5.22 -20.07
N LEU A 163 8.18 -4.02 -19.51
CA LEU A 163 9.40 -3.70 -18.74
C LEU A 163 9.53 -4.55 -17.47
N ILE A 164 8.43 -4.83 -16.77
CA ILE A 164 8.41 -5.78 -15.65
C ILE A 164 8.88 -7.16 -16.12
N THR A 165 8.35 -7.64 -17.25
CA THR A 165 8.70 -8.96 -17.83
C THR A 165 10.20 -9.08 -18.15
N LEU A 166 10.84 -7.97 -18.49
CA LEU A 166 12.26 -7.88 -18.82
C LEU A 166 13.16 -7.58 -17.61
N SER A 167 12.58 -7.40 -16.42
CA SER A 167 13.25 -6.97 -15.20
C SER A 167 13.22 -8.06 -14.11
N PRO A 168 14.09 -9.09 -14.19
CA PRO A 168 14.07 -10.24 -13.26
C PRO A 168 14.39 -9.86 -11.80
N ASN A 169 15.00 -8.69 -11.63
CA ASN A 169 15.58 -8.19 -10.39
C ASN A 169 14.73 -7.10 -9.72
N LEU A 170 13.51 -6.88 -10.22
CA LEU A 170 12.55 -5.91 -9.69
C LEU A 170 12.19 -6.26 -8.24
N THR A 171 12.35 -5.29 -7.33
CA THR A 171 12.11 -5.47 -5.89
C THR A 171 11.00 -4.59 -5.34
N SER A 172 10.68 -3.50 -6.04
CA SER A 172 9.61 -2.60 -5.65
C SER A 172 8.90 -2.03 -6.87
N MET A 173 7.64 -1.64 -6.69
CA MET A 173 6.81 -1.03 -7.72
C MET A 173 5.91 0.02 -7.09
N ALA A 174 5.63 1.09 -7.83
CA ALA A 174 4.53 1.98 -7.50
C ALA A 174 3.55 2.07 -8.67
N THR A 175 2.26 2.16 -8.38
CA THR A 175 1.25 2.30 -9.43
C THR A 175 0.06 3.08 -8.94
N THR A 176 -0.49 3.93 -9.79
CA THR A 176 -1.88 4.39 -9.67
C THR A 176 -2.84 3.22 -9.85
N GLN A 177 -4.13 3.42 -9.54
CA GLN A 177 -5.17 2.44 -9.87
C GLN A 177 -5.14 2.16 -11.39
N PRO A 178 -4.79 0.92 -11.82
CA PRO A 178 -4.56 0.62 -13.23
C PRO A 178 -5.84 0.31 -14.01
N PHE A 179 -7.01 0.61 -13.46
CA PHE A 179 -8.32 0.39 -14.07
C PHE A 179 -9.30 1.49 -13.67
N HIS A 180 -10.35 1.68 -14.48
CA HIS A 180 -11.48 2.51 -14.07
C HIS A 180 -12.51 1.66 -13.31
N ASN A 181 -12.83 0.48 -13.84
CA ASN A 181 -13.59 -0.55 -13.13
C ASN A 181 -12.84 -1.87 -13.19
N TYR A 182 -12.72 -2.55 -12.04
CA TYR A 182 -12.02 -3.83 -11.98
C TYR A 182 -12.67 -4.87 -12.92
N GLN A 183 -14.00 -4.94 -12.99
CA GLN A 183 -14.73 -5.97 -13.74
C GLN A 183 -14.85 -5.69 -15.25
N GLU A 184 -14.03 -4.79 -15.81
CA GLU A 184 -14.04 -4.48 -17.24
C GLU A 184 -13.86 -5.74 -18.12
N THR A 185 -14.70 -5.84 -19.16
CA THR A 185 -14.72 -6.97 -20.10
C THR A 185 -13.43 -7.11 -20.90
N ARG A 186 -12.73 -5.98 -21.13
CA ARG A 186 -11.41 -5.91 -21.73
C ARG A 186 -10.48 -5.19 -20.77
N PRO A 187 -9.71 -5.91 -19.96
CA PRO A 187 -8.82 -5.28 -18.99
C PRO A 187 -7.78 -4.41 -19.69
N TYR A 188 -7.33 -3.39 -18.96
CA TYR A 188 -6.14 -2.64 -19.31
C TYR A 188 -4.90 -3.55 -19.30
N PRO A 189 -3.85 -3.24 -20.11
CA PRO A 189 -2.67 -4.09 -20.27
C PRO A 189 -2.02 -4.51 -18.95
N LEU A 190 -1.82 -3.59 -18.01
CA LEU A 190 -1.15 -3.88 -16.75
C LEU A 190 -2.02 -4.76 -15.85
N VAL A 191 -3.34 -4.52 -15.84
CA VAL A 191 -4.32 -5.32 -15.08
C VAL A 191 -4.36 -6.76 -15.58
N GLU A 192 -4.44 -6.94 -16.91
CA GLU A 192 -4.41 -8.26 -17.55
C GLU A 192 -3.13 -9.01 -17.16
N PHE A 193 -1.98 -8.35 -17.29
CA PHE A 193 -0.68 -8.89 -16.93
C PHE A 193 -0.59 -9.28 -15.45
N LEU A 194 -0.95 -8.38 -14.53
CA LEU A 194 -0.86 -8.60 -13.09
C LEU A 194 -1.80 -9.72 -12.64
N ARG A 195 -3.05 -9.75 -13.12
CA ARG A 195 -4.00 -10.84 -12.81
C ARG A 195 -3.48 -12.19 -13.26
N GLN A 196 -2.99 -12.30 -14.49
CA GLN A 196 -2.44 -13.56 -15.00
C GLN A 196 -1.22 -14.00 -14.21
N THR A 197 -0.37 -13.06 -13.79
CA THR A 197 0.84 -13.35 -13.03
C THR A 197 0.51 -13.78 -11.61
N ASN A 198 -0.37 -13.05 -10.94
CA ASN A 198 -0.81 -13.32 -9.57
C ASN A 198 -1.65 -14.61 -9.47
N ALA A 199 -2.31 -15.02 -10.56
CA ALA A 199 -3.05 -16.29 -10.60
C ALA A 199 -2.15 -17.55 -10.69
N SER A 200 -0.92 -17.44 -11.18
CA SER A 200 0.01 -18.58 -11.31
C SER A 200 1.48 -18.13 -11.19
N PRO A 201 1.87 -17.50 -10.06
CA PRO A 201 3.16 -16.84 -9.91
C PRO A 201 4.34 -17.79 -10.06
N GLU A 202 4.21 -19.05 -9.65
CA GLU A 202 5.24 -20.10 -9.76
C GLU A 202 5.63 -20.43 -11.20
N THR A 203 4.77 -20.14 -12.18
CA THR A 203 5.03 -20.41 -13.60
C THR A 203 5.71 -19.25 -14.31
N LYS A 204 5.80 -18.08 -13.66
CA LYS A 204 6.28 -16.84 -14.27
C LYS A 204 7.68 -16.48 -13.75
N PRO A 205 8.66 -16.20 -14.62
CA PRO A 205 10.03 -15.90 -14.17
C PRO A 205 10.21 -14.46 -13.66
N TYR A 206 9.18 -13.61 -13.78
CA TYR A 206 9.17 -12.21 -13.39
C TYR A 206 8.32 -12.01 -12.12
N LEU A 207 8.46 -10.84 -11.47
CA LEU A 207 7.85 -10.49 -10.17
C LEU A 207 8.21 -11.42 -8.98
N GLN A 208 9.11 -12.39 -9.18
CA GLN A 208 9.53 -13.33 -8.13
C GLN A 208 10.23 -12.66 -6.95
N ASN A 209 10.82 -11.48 -7.18
CA ASN A 209 11.56 -10.71 -6.18
C ASN A 209 10.81 -9.44 -5.72
N LEU A 210 9.58 -9.20 -6.20
CA LEU A 210 8.82 -8.01 -5.82
C LEU A 210 8.42 -8.10 -4.34
N ARG A 211 8.92 -7.17 -3.53
CA ARG A 211 8.70 -7.12 -2.07
C ARG A 211 7.78 -5.98 -1.64
N LYS A 212 7.79 -4.86 -2.36
CA LYS A 212 7.08 -3.64 -1.96
C LYS A 212 6.24 -3.11 -3.11
N VAL A 213 4.97 -2.83 -2.82
CA VAL A 213 4.06 -2.14 -3.73
C VAL A 213 3.56 -0.88 -3.05
N TYR A 214 3.62 0.26 -3.74
CA TYR A 214 2.99 1.49 -3.30
C TYR A 214 1.87 1.87 -4.27
N LEU A 215 0.67 2.09 -3.74
CA LEU A 215 -0.49 2.53 -4.52
C LEU A 215 -0.53 4.05 -4.49
N ILE A 216 -0.20 4.66 -5.63
CA ILE A 216 -0.19 6.11 -5.78
C ILE A 216 -1.63 6.57 -5.92
N ASN A 217 -2.19 7.15 -4.87
CA ASN A 217 -3.54 7.68 -4.96
C ASN A 217 -3.54 9.15 -5.42
N LYS A 218 -3.56 9.33 -6.73
CA LYS A 218 -3.61 10.66 -7.36
C LYS A 218 -4.62 10.68 -8.48
N SER A 219 -5.14 11.86 -8.79
CA SER A 219 -6.09 12.05 -9.87
C SER A 219 -5.48 12.96 -10.93
N ASP A 220 -5.19 12.40 -12.11
CA ASP A 220 -4.73 13.15 -13.28
C ASP A 220 -5.88 13.97 -13.94
N SER A 221 -7.02 14.10 -13.27
CA SER A 221 -8.15 14.89 -13.74
C SER A 221 -7.89 16.37 -13.56
N SER A 222 -8.10 17.17 -14.62
CA SER A 222 -8.15 18.64 -14.51
C SER A 222 -9.22 19.18 -13.55
N TRP A 223 -10.11 18.31 -13.07
CA TRP A 223 -11.13 18.62 -12.05
C TRP A 223 -10.75 18.10 -10.67
N SER A 224 -9.60 17.45 -10.53
CA SER A 224 -9.05 17.07 -9.24
C SER A 224 -8.73 18.34 -8.47
N ASP A 225 -9.32 18.47 -7.30
CA ASP A 225 -8.91 19.45 -6.32
C ASP A 225 -8.08 18.69 -5.30
N GLY A 226 -6.76 18.92 -5.34
CA GLY A 226 -5.78 18.22 -4.52
C GLY A 226 -6.00 18.39 -3.01
N ARG A 227 -7.03 19.10 -2.55
CA ARG A 227 -7.41 19.23 -1.14
C ARG A 227 -8.39 18.14 -0.66
N PHE A 228 -8.98 17.39 -1.58
CA PHE A 228 -9.91 16.31 -1.27
C PHE A 228 -9.28 14.92 -1.43
N PHE A 229 -9.85 13.93 -0.75
CA PHE A 229 -9.46 12.54 -0.98
C PHE A 229 -9.79 12.08 -2.40
N VAL A 230 -9.01 11.13 -2.90
CA VAL A 230 -9.26 10.46 -4.18
C VAL A 230 -9.81 9.06 -3.90
N GLU A 231 -10.89 8.69 -4.59
CA GLU A 231 -11.48 7.37 -4.47
C GLU A 231 -10.58 6.30 -5.11
N MET A 232 -10.40 5.18 -4.41
CA MET A 232 -9.66 4.01 -4.90
C MET A 232 -10.36 2.73 -4.49
N ASP A 233 -10.49 1.81 -5.44
CA ASP A 233 -10.84 0.42 -5.18
C ASP A 233 -9.61 -0.32 -4.63
N LEU A 234 -9.39 -0.13 -3.34
CA LEU A 234 -8.23 -0.62 -2.61
C LEU A 234 -8.17 -2.15 -2.59
N LEU A 235 -9.32 -2.83 -2.47
CA LEU A 235 -9.41 -4.29 -2.43
C LEU A 235 -9.06 -4.91 -3.79
N SER A 236 -9.54 -4.33 -4.90
CA SER A 236 -9.14 -4.76 -6.24
C SER A 236 -7.66 -4.53 -6.51
N CYS A 237 -7.11 -3.38 -6.07
CA CYS A 237 -5.68 -3.12 -6.20
C CYS A 237 -4.85 -4.13 -5.40
N TRP A 238 -5.28 -4.46 -4.18
CA TRP A 238 -4.67 -5.50 -3.34
C TRP A 238 -4.63 -6.87 -4.05
N ALA A 239 -5.75 -7.28 -4.65
CA ALA A 239 -5.88 -8.56 -5.35
C ALA A 239 -4.98 -8.72 -6.59
N LEU A 240 -4.30 -7.65 -7.04
CA LEU A 240 -3.31 -7.74 -8.11
C LEU A 240 -1.94 -8.28 -7.64
N PHE A 241 -1.66 -8.26 -6.33
CA PHE A 241 -0.32 -8.53 -5.79
C PHE A 241 -0.28 -9.55 -4.64
N ASP A 242 -1.42 -9.85 -4.03
CA ASP A 242 -1.55 -10.60 -2.77
C ASP A 242 -0.99 -12.04 -2.79
N GLN A 243 -0.88 -12.68 -3.96
CA GLN A 243 -0.36 -14.05 -4.10
C GLN A 243 1.09 -14.11 -4.57
N LEU A 244 1.73 -12.96 -4.84
CA LEU A 244 3.13 -12.95 -5.28
C LEU A 244 4.05 -13.58 -4.21
N PRO A 245 5.13 -14.28 -4.62
CA PRO A 245 5.85 -15.18 -3.72
C PRO A 245 6.74 -14.45 -2.70
N SER A 246 7.27 -13.29 -3.07
CA SER A 246 8.17 -12.49 -2.21
C SER A 246 7.53 -11.19 -1.73
N ILE A 247 6.24 -10.97 -1.98
CA ILE A 247 5.58 -9.73 -1.55
C ILE A 247 5.58 -9.65 -0.03
N GLU A 248 6.00 -8.51 0.49
CA GLU A 248 6.09 -8.27 1.93
C GLU A 248 5.18 -7.13 2.34
N SER A 249 5.13 -6.06 1.54
CA SER A 249 4.54 -4.80 1.90
C SER A 249 3.69 -4.21 0.78
N ILE A 250 2.53 -3.70 1.17
CA ILE A 250 1.76 -2.77 0.36
C ILE A 250 1.47 -1.52 1.17
N GLY A 251 1.47 -0.37 0.52
CA GLY A 251 1.04 0.87 1.17
C GLY A 251 0.36 1.84 0.22
N ALA A 252 -0.35 2.80 0.80
CA ALA A 252 -1.08 3.84 0.11
C ALA A 252 -1.26 5.04 1.05
N ASP A 253 -1.48 6.23 0.49
CA ASP A 253 -1.85 7.42 1.27
C ASP A 253 -3.03 8.12 0.59
N ILE A 254 -3.77 8.98 1.31
CA ILE A 254 -4.89 9.78 0.76
C ILE A 254 -6.05 8.92 0.22
N VAL A 255 -6.19 7.67 0.64
CA VAL A 255 -7.22 6.77 0.10
C VAL A 255 -8.59 7.10 0.65
N LYS A 256 -9.57 7.39 -0.21
CA LYS A 256 -11.00 7.23 0.10
C LYS A 256 -11.51 5.96 -0.57
N GLU A 257 -12.34 5.21 0.14
CA GLU A 257 -12.95 3.99 -0.38
C GLU A 257 -13.91 4.30 -1.54
N ASP A 258 -13.81 3.55 -2.64
CA ASP A 258 -14.78 3.59 -3.75
C ASP A 258 -15.97 2.70 -3.42
N ASP A 259 -17.16 3.29 -3.25
CA ASP A 259 -18.42 2.59 -2.97
C ASP A 259 -18.82 1.56 -4.05
N ASN A 260 -18.24 1.68 -5.25
CA ASN A 260 -18.47 0.77 -6.39
C ASN A 260 -17.36 -0.28 -6.55
N GLY A 261 -16.36 -0.29 -5.67
CA GLY A 261 -15.23 -1.19 -5.72
C GLY A 261 -15.57 -2.65 -5.40
N GLU A 262 -14.54 -3.50 -5.49
CA GLU A 262 -14.64 -4.88 -5.03
C GLU A 262 -15.01 -4.91 -3.55
N ARG A 263 -15.97 -5.76 -3.19
CA ARG A 263 -16.52 -5.78 -1.83
C ARG A 263 -15.78 -6.76 -0.94
N THR A 264 -15.11 -7.76 -1.53
CA THR A 264 -14.50 -8.83 -0.75
C THR A 264 -13.17 -9.36 -1.25
N LEU A 265 -12.31 -9.77 -0.31
CA LEU A 265 -11.10 -10.55 -0.59
C LEU A 265 -11.33 -12.05 -0.38
N ASP A 266 -11.06 -12.84 -1.41
CA ASP A 266 -11.37 -14.28 -1.43
C ASP A 266 -10.19 -15.19 -1.05
N ARG A 267 -8.98 -14.64 -0.88
CA ARG A 267 -7.75 -15.43 -0.79
C ARG A 267 -6.80 -14.95 0.31
N PRO A 268 -6.08 -15.88 0.96
CA PRO A 268 -5.07 -15.52 1.95
C PRO A 268 -3.83 -14.96 1.27
N SER A 269 -3.44 -13.75 1.66
CA SER A 269 -2.33 -12.96 1.14
C SER A 269 -0.98 -13.33 1.77
N ASN A 270 0.09 -13.21 0.97
CA ASN A 270 1.47 -13.30 1.44
C ASN A 270 1.99 -11.99 2.04
N ILE A 271 1.24 -10.89 1.90
CA ILE A 271 1.57 -9.59 2.48
C ILE A 271 1.64 -9.70 4.01
N SER A 272 2.67 -9.07 4.58
CA SER A 272 2.92 -9.07 6.03
C SER A 272 3.05 -7.66 6.62
N ARG A 273 3.09 -6.63 5.79
CA ARG A 273 3.21 -5.23 6.20
C ARG A 273 2.22 -4.37 5.41
N ILE A 274 1.40 -3.61 6.12
CA ILE A 274 0.41 -2.71 5.53
C ILE A 274 0.64 -1.32 6.10
N ALA A 275 0.68 -0.30 5.23
CA ALA A 275 0.72 1.09 5.64
C ALA A 275 -0.28 1.91 4.82
N ILE A 276 -1.35 2.38 5.45
CA ILE A 276 -2.39 3.18 4.81
C ILE A 276 -2.55 4.47 5.62
N ASN A 277 -1.91 5.56 5.22
CA ASN A 277 -1.87 6.76 6.07
C ASN A 277 -2.67 7.90 5.45
N HIS A 278 -3.05 8.86 6.29
CA HIS A 278 -3.79 10.05 5.88
C HIS A 278 -4.97 9.68 4.98
N SER A 279 -5.77 8.69 5.39
CA SER A 279 -6.75 8.04 4.53
C SER A 279 -8.13 7.97 5.20
N HIS A 280 -9.17 7.86 4.38
CA HIS A 280 -10.58 7.82 4.74
C HIS A 280 -11.14 6.43 4.37
N VAL A 281 -10.78 5.40 5.14
CA VAL A 281 -11.13 3.99 4.86
C VAL A 281 -11.97 3.40 6.01
N ALA A 282 -13.04 2.67 5.68
CA ALA A 282 -13.89 2.07 6.70
C ALA A 282 -13.22 0.87 7.40
N SER A 283 -13.62 0.62 8.66
CA SER A 283 -13.11 -0.51 9.45
C SER A 283 -13.39 -1.88 8.83
N THR A 284 -14.47 -2.02 8.07
CA THR A 284 -14.79 -3.24 7.32
C THR A 284 -13.68 -3.57 6.33
N THR A 285 -13.23 -2.59 5.55
CA THR A 285 -12.13 -2.77 4.60
C THR A 285 -10.79 -3.03 5.29
N LEU A 286 -10.45 -2.30 6.36
CA LEU A 286 -9.25 -2.59 7.15
C LEU A 286 -9.25 -4.02 7.72
N VAL A 287 -10.39 -4.48 8.25
CA VAL A 287 -10.57 -5.85 8.75
C VAL A 287 -10.32 -6.87 7.65
N GLN A 288 -10.81 -6.64 6.43
CA GLN A 288 -10.57 -7.53 5.30
C GLN A 288 -9.08 -7.63 4.95
N LEU A 289 -8.38 -6.49 4.88
CA LEU A 289 -6.95 -6.45 4.61
C LEU A 289 -6.15 -7.21 5.68
N ILE A 290 -6.39 -6.91 6.96
CA ILE A 290 -5.75 -7.57 8.11
C ILE A 290 -6.02 -9.08 8.10
N SER A 291 -7.29 -9.47 7.92
CA SER A 291 -7.72 -10.88 7.99
C SER A 291 -7.28 -11.69 6.78
N SER A 292 -7.01 -11.05 5.64
CA SER A 292 -6.48 -11.73 4.46
C SER A 292 -5.02 -12.16 4.65
N CYS A 293 -4.24 -11.48 5.49
CA CYS A 293 -2.82 -11.77 5.68
C CYS A 293 -2.62 -13.13 6.36
N ARG A 294 -1.62 -13.91 5.92
CA ARG A 294 -1.25 -15.17 6.59
C ARG A 294 -0.50 -14.97 7.90
N ALA A 295 0.30 -13.92 7.96
CA ALA A 295 1.14 -13.57 9.11
C ALA A 295 1.47 -12.08 9.08
N LEU A 296 0.54 -11.26 9.59
CA LEU A 296 0.74 -9.81 9.67
C LEU A 296 1.81 -9.50 10.72
N ARG A 297 2.80 -8.68 10.34
CA ARG A 297 3.93 -8.24 11.17
C ARG A 297 3.91 -6.75 11.42
N GLU A 298 3.36 -5.97 10.51
CA GLU A 298 3.30 -4.51 10.63
C GLU A 298 1.97 -4.01 10.09
N PHE A 299 1.27 -3.24 10.90
CA PHE A 299 0.05 -2.55 10.51
C PHE A 299 0.14 -1.09 10.90
N GLN A 300 0.06 -0.21 9.91
CA GLN A 300 -0.01 1.23 10.09
C GLN A 300 -1.26 1.77 9.42
N TYR A 301 -2.07 2.52 10.17
CA TYR A 301 -3.19 3.27 9.62
C TYR A 301 -3.40 4.59 10.34
N SER A 302 -3.53 5.68 9.57
CA SER A 302 -3.92 6.99 10.09
C SER A 302 -4.99 7.64 9.23
N MET A 303 -5.88 8.38 9.89
CA MET A 303 -6.92 9.17 9.23
C MET A 303 -6.50 10.62 8.97
N GLY A 304 -7.35 11.37 8.26
CA GLY A 304 -7.16 12.80 8.03
C GLY A 304 -6.22 13.14 6.87
N GLY A 305 -5.76 14.39 6.82
CA GLY A 305 -4.84 14.89 5.79
C GLY A 305 -5.51 15.45 4.53
N ARG A 306 -6.80 15.18 4.30
CA ARG A 306 -7.63 15.79 3.24
C ARG A 306 -9.07 15.92 3.71
N ALA A 307 -9.85 16.71 2.97
CA ALA A 307 -11.28 16.84 3.20
C ALA A 307 -12.07 15.77 2.42
N SER A 308 -13.22 15.35 2.94
CA SER A 308 -14.18 14.58 2.15
C SER A 308 -15.07 15.50 1.33
N SER A 309 -15.20 15.20 0.03
CA SER A 309 -16.00 16.00 -0.92
C SER A 309 -17.50 16.05 -0.60
N ASP A 310 -17.99 15.05 0.13
CA ASP A 310 -19.38 14.90 0.56
C ASP A 310 -19.60 15.22 2.05
N GLY A 311 -18.54 15.58 2.78
CA GLY A 311 -18.57 15.78 4.23
C GLY A 311 -18.88 14.52 5.06
N SER A 312 -18.80 13.33 4.46
CA SER A 312 -18.97 12.06 5.19
C SER A 312 -17.74 11.73 6.05
N ASN A 313 -17.90 10.79 6.98
CA ASN A 313 -16.84 10.23 7.81
C ASN A 313 -16.83 8.70 7.66
N PRO A 314 -15.67 8.04 7.74
CA PRO A 314 -15.61 6.58 7.62
C PRO A 314 -16.29 5.93 8.83
N MET A 315 -16.94 4.78 8.62
CA MET A 315 -17.42 3.96 9.73
C MET A 315 -16.23 3.24 10.38
N VAL A 316 -15.82 3.70 11.55
CA VAL A 316 -14.72 3.09 12.32
C VAL A 316 -15.27 2.34 13.52
N ASN A 317 -15.16 1.00 13.50
CA ASN A 317 -15.44 0.13 14.64
C ASN A 317 -14.11 -0.36 15.27
N PRO A 318 -13.70 0.19 16.44
CA PRO A 318 -12.48 -0.22 17.15
C PRO A 318 -12.47 -1.69 17.53
N LYS A 319 -13.61 -2.22 17.96
CA LYS A 319 -13.77 -3.62 18.40
C LYS A 319 -13.49 -4.57 17.24
N ALA A 320 -13.99 -4.25 16.04
CA ALA A 320 -13.73 -5.04 14.84
C ALA A 320 -12.24 -5.03 14.46
N ILE A 321 -11.60 -3.84 14.48
CA ILE A 321 -10.16 -3.70 14.21
C ILE A 321 -9.34 -4.51 15.21
N ILE A 322 -9.58 -4.35 16.52
CA ILE A 322 -8.88 -5.11 17.57
C ILE A 322 -9.06 -6.61 17.39
N LYS A 323 -10.28 -7.08 17.16
CA LYS A 323 -10.56 -8.50 16.96
C LYS A 323 -9.84 -9.08 15.73
N SER A 324 -9.69 -8.30 14.66
CA SER A 324 -8.88 -8.71 13.50
C SER A 324 -7.38 -8.78 13.83
N ILE A 325 -6.85 -7.79 14.56
CA ILE A 325 -5.46 -7.73 15.03
C ILE A 325 -5.12 -8.93 15.94
N LEU A 326 -6.04 -9.32 16.83
CA LEU A 326 -5.86 -10.47 17.73
C LEU A 326 -5.69 -11.80 16.97
N GLY A 327 -6.11 -11.88 15.70
CA GLY A 327 -5.79 -13.01 14.82
C GLY A 327 -4.30 -13.17 14.54
N HIS A 328 -3.52 -12.10 14.71
CA HIS A 328 -2.08 -12.02 14.46
C HIS A 328 -1.24 -11.85 15.73
N LYS A 329 -1.79 -12.22 16.89
CA LYS A 329 -1.13 -12.03 18.21
C LYS A 329 0.28 -12.61 18.33
N GLY A 330 0.58 -13.66 17.57
CA GLY A 330 1.90 -14.31 17.55
C GLY A 330 2.88 -13.74 16.52
N THR A 331 2.43 -12.90 15.58
CA THR A 331 3.24 -12.44 14.45
C THR A 331 3.38 -10.93 14.37
N LEU A 332 2.45 -10.16 14.93
CA LEU A 332 2.47 -8.70 14.86
C LEU A 332 3.62 -8.12 15.68
N GLU A 333 4.50 -7.36 15.02
CA GLU A 333 5.71 -6.75 15.58
C GLU A 333 5.56 -5.22 15.73
N VAL A 334 4.79 -4.59 14.83
CA VAL A 334 4.56 -3.12 14.80
C VAL A 334 3.08 -2.85 14.62
N LEU A 335 2.52 -2.03 15.51
CA LEU A 335 1.16 -1.51 15.41
C LEU A 335 1.20 0.02 15.53
N ASP A 336 0.75 0.69 14.49
CA ASP A 336 0.56 2.14 14.47
C ASP A 336 -0.89 2.44 14.05
N LEU A 337 -1.71 2.96 14.97
CA LEU A 337 -3.07 3.40 14.65
C LEU A 337 -3.31 4.80 15.17
N ASP A 338 -3.82 5.64 14.29
CA ASP A 338 -4.27 6.99 14.61
C ASP A 338 -5.70 7.16 14.11
N VAL A 339 -6.65 6.83 15.00
CA VAL A 339 -8.07 6.77 14.68
C VAL A 339 -8.98 7.53 15.66
N ASP A 340 -8.43 8.02 16.77
CA ASP A 340 -9.20 8.53 17.91
C ASP A 340 -10.11 9.70 17.53
N ASP A 341 -9.68 10.58 16.61
CA ASP A 341 -10.47 11.76 16.20
C ASP A 341 -11.83 11.39 15.56
N PHE A 342 -11.97 10.17 15.04
CA PHE A 342 -13.19 9.69 14.38
C PHE A 342 -13.91 8.59 15.17
N VAL A 343 -13.43 8.27 16.37
CA VAL A 343 -14.01 7.22 17.21
C VAL A 343 -14.49 7.81 18.52
N HIS A 344 -15.78 7.62 18.81
CA HIS A 344 -16.36 8.01 20.11
C HIS A 344 -15.99 6.99 21.20
N LEU A 345 -14.85 7.19 21.86
CA LEU A 345 -14.36 6.35 22.97
C LEU A 345 -14.57 6.96 24.36
N GLU A 346 -15.40 8.01 24.47
CA GLU A 346 -15.75 8.69 25.73
C GLU A 346 -16.18 7.71 26.85
N GLY A 347 -16.81 6.60 26.49
CA GLY A 347 -17.25 5.55 27.44
C GLY A 347 -16.12 4.73 28.07
N VAL A 348 -14.88 4.78 27.58
CA VAL A 348 -13.74 3.97 28.08
C VAL A 348 -13.38 4.30 29.53
N VAL A 349 -13.54 5.57 29.91
CA VAL A 349 -13.32 6.08 31.28
C VAL A 349 -14.59 6.62 31.94
N GLY A 350 -15.73 6.49 31.25
CA GLY A 350 -17.05 6.79 31.78
C GLY A 350 -17.52 5.79 32.84
N ASP A 351 -18.77 5.95 33.28
CA ASP A 351 -19.37 4.98 34.19
C ASP A 351 -19.71 3.65 33.48
N GLU A 352 -20.20 2.66 34.24
CA GLU A 352 -20.54 1.35 33.65
C GLU A 352 -21.60 1.44 32.55
N ASN A 353 -22.54 2.39 32.63
CA ASN A 353 -23.58 2.56 31.61
C ASN A 353 -23.01 3.19 30.34
N ASP A 354 -22.11 4.17 30.48
CA ASP A 354 -21.44 4.81 29.34
C ASP A 354 -20.61 3.77 28.55
N TYR A 355 -19.89 2.91 29.27
CA TYR A 355 -19.14 1.81 28.67
C TYR A 355 -20.06 0.77 28.00
N GLU A 356 -21.16 0.37 28.65
CA GLU A 356 -22.11 -0.59 28.08
C GLU A 356 -22.78 -0.04 26.82
N TYR A 357 -23.13 1.24 26.81
CA TYR A 357 -23.68 1.91 25.63
C TYR A 357 -22.67 1.94 24.47
N MET A 358 -21.40 2.25 24.76
CA MET A 358 -20.33 2.22 23.77
C MET A 358 -20.12 0.81 23.20
N GLU A 359 -20.07 -0.21 24.04
CA GLU A 359 -19.92 -1.62 23.61
C GLU A 359 -21.10 -2.10 22.75
N ASP A 360 -22.34 -1.76 23.14
CA ASP A 360 -23.55 -2.07 22.38
C ASP A 360 -23.53 -1.39 21.00
N ARG A 361 -23.03 -0.15 20.90
CA ARG A 361 -22.82 0.51 19.60
C ARG A 361 -21.83 -0.28 18.73
N PHE A 362 -20.71 -0.73 19.28
CA PHE A 362 -19.72 -1.53 18.54
C PHE A 362 -20.20 -2.93 18.17
N ASP A 363 -21.15 -3.50 18.94
CA ASP A 363 -21.83 -4.74 18.59
C ASP A 363 -22.97 -4.55 17.58
N ARG A 364 -23.33 -3.31 17.22
CA ARG A 364 -24.34 -3.04 16.20
C ARG A 364 -23.71 -2.68 14.86
N TYR A 365 -22.88 -1.64 14.82
CA TYR A 365 -22.37 -1.03 13.58
C TYR A 365 -20.99 -1.54 13.20
N GLY A 366 -20.75 -1.91 11.94
CA GLY A 366 -19.47 -2.47 11.50
C GLY A 366 -19.18 -3.84 12.14
N SER A 367 -20.25 -4.58 12.45
CA SER A 367 -20.24 -5.83 13.19
C SER A 367 -20.88 -6.96 12.36
N PRO A 368 -20.68 -8.24 12.71
CA PRO A 368 -21.34 -9.35 12.03
C PRO A 368 -22.85 -9.45 12.28
N PHE A 369 -23.42 -8.54 13.08
CA PHE A 369 -24.85 -8.47 13.40
C PHE A 369 -25.60 -7.47 12.52
N GLU A 370 -24.89 -6.69 11.71
CA GLU A 370 -25.48 -5.77 10.74
C GLU A 370 -26.18 -6.56 9.62
N THR A 371 -27.40 -6.16 9.26
CA THR A 371 -28.29 -6.99 8.42
C THR A 371 -28.10 -6.79 6.91
N ASP A 372 -27.40 -5.73 6.51
CA ASP A 372 -27.37 -5.26 5.12
C ASP A 372 -25.99 -5.42 4.45
N GLU A 373 -25.07 -6.12 5.11
CA GLU A 373 -23.71 -6.34 4.64
C GLU A 373 -23.57 -7.51 3.66
N ASP A 374 -22.51 -7.46 2.84
CA ASP A 374 -22.19 -8.54 1.90
C ASP A 374 -22.00 -9.90 2.63
N PRO A 375 -22.61 -11.01 2.17
CA PRO A 375 -22.50 -12.30 2.84
C PRO A 375 -21.08 -12.83 3.03
N ALA A 376 -20.15 -12.53 2.12
CA ALA A 376 -18.75 -12.92 2.24
C ALA A 376 -18.01 -12.01 3.24
N LEU A 377 -18.30 -10.71 3.28
CA LEU A 377 -17.82 -9.83 4.35
C LEU A 377 -18.33 -10.29 5.73
N LEU A 378 -19.62 -10.60 5.86
CA LEU A 378 -20.21 -11.12 7.09
C LEU A 378 -19.53 -12.41 7.56
N LYS A 379 -19.08 -13.26 6.64
CA LYS A 379 -18.32 -14.47 6.99
C LYS A 379 -16.96 -14.12 7.60
N ILE A 380 -16.27 -13.11 7.09
CA ILE A 380 -15.01 -12.60 7.65
C ILE A 380 -15.27 -11.98 9.02
N LEU A 381 -16.27 -11.09 9.14
CA LEU A 381 -16.62 -10.47 10.43
C LEU A 381 -16.95 -11.52 11.49
N ARG A 382 -17.76 -12.54 11.15
CA ARG A 382 -18.08 -13.64 12.08
C ARG A 382 -16.85 -14.45 12.48
N SER A 383 -15.88 -14.63 11.58
CA SER A 383 -14.67 -15.40 11.88
C SER A 383 -13.76 -14.66 12.87
N ILE A 384 -13.67 -13.33 12.77
CA ILE A 384 -12.89 -12.53 13.73
C ILE A 384 -13.67 -12.29 15.04
N TRP A 385 -15.00 -12.34 15.03
CA TRP A 385 -15.80 -11.99 16.21
C TRP A 385 -15.59 -12.91 17.41
N VAL A 386 -15.14 -14.15 17.12
CA VAL A 386 -14.79 -15.16 18.13
C VAL A 386 -13.48 -14.85 18.85
N HIS A 387 -12.66 -13.94 18.33
CA HIS A 387 -11.42 -13.52 18.98
C HIS A 387 -11.73 -12.67 20.21
N SER A 388 -11.01 -12.94 21.29
CA SER A 388 -11.04 -12.19 22.54
C SER A 388 -9.62 -12.06 23.06
N GLY A 389 -9.35 -10.96 23.74
CA GLY A 389 -8.03 -10.67 24.29
C GLY A 389 -7.84 -9.20 24.53
N SER A 390 -6.65 -8.86 25.01
CA SER A 390 -6.21 -7.50 25.31
C SER A 390 -4.87 -7.24 24.63
N LEU A 391 -4.38 -6.01 24.75
CA LEU A 391 -3.07 -5.63 24.26
C LEU A 391 -1.96 -6.59 24.74
N LYS A 392 -2.04 -7.07 25.99
CA LYS A 392 -1.07 -7.99 26.61
C LYS A 392 -0.87 -9.29 25.84
N ASP A 393 -1.89 -9.73 25.10
CA ASP A 393 -1.85 -10.98 24.34
C ASP A 393 -0.97 -10.91 23.08
N LEU A 394 -0.55 -9.70 22.67
CA LEU A 394 0.31 -9.47 21.51
C LEU A 394 1.79 -9.74 21.84
N GLY A 395 2.12 -11.01 22.06
CA GLY A 395 3.44 -11.43 22.57
C GLY A 395 4.65 -11.09 21.67
N SER A 396 4.44 -10.77 20.39
CA SER A 396 5.51 -10.38 19.45
C SER A 396 5.66 -8.87 19.25
N LEU A 397 4.79 -8.06 19.86
CA LEU A 397 4.69 -6.63 19.61
C LEU A 397 5.85 -5.85 20.22
N LYS A 398 6.64 -5.20 19.37
CA LYS A 398 7.82 -4.42 19.77
C LYS A 398 7.59 -2.93 19.72
N LYS A 399 6.77 -2.46 18.77
CA LYS A 399 6.47 -1.04 18.59
C LYS A 399 4.97 -0.82 18.59
N LEU A 400 4.53 0.11 19.43
CA LEU A 400 3.14 0.52 19.55
C LEU A 400 3.05 2.03 19.46
N SER A 401 2.22 2.52 18.54
CA SER A 401 1.83 3.92 18.47
C SER A 401 0.31 3.98 18.37
N LEU A 402 -0.37 4.51 19.37
CA LEU A 402 -1.84 4.57 19.41
C LEU A 402 -2.32 5.92 19.93
N GLY A 403 -3.51 6.33 19.51
CA GLY A 403 -4.29 7.32 20.24
C GLY A 403 -4.62 6.82 21.64
N PHE A 404 -4.65 7.74 22.61
CA PHE A 404 -4.69 7.39 24.03
C PHE A 404 -5.98 6.66 24.43
N GLU A 405 -7.13 7.06 23.90
CA GLU A 405 -8.41 6.41 24.24
C GLU A 405 -8.47 5.01 23.63
N PHE A 406 -8.02 4.84 22.38
CA PHE A 406 -7.95 3.53 21.74
C PHE A 406 -6.97 2.60 22.47
N LEU A 407 -5.84 3.14 22.94
CA LEU A 407 -4.88 2.39 23.75
C LEU A 407 -5.53 1.85 25.04
N LEU A 408 -6.29 2.68 25.76
CA LEU A 408 -6.99 2.26 26.97
C LEU A 408 -8.07 1.22 26.68
N TYR A 409 -8.83 1.39 25.59
CA TYR A 409 -9.83 0.42 25.16
C TYR A 409 -9.20 -0.95 24.84
N PHE A 410 -8.11 -0.97 24.07
CA PHE A 410 -7.42 -2.21 23.74
C PHE A 410 -6.71 -2.83 24.95
N ALA A 411 -6.17 -2.03 25.86
CA ALA A 411 -5.61 -2.49 27.12
C ALA A 411 -6.65 -3.16 28.02
N ARG A 412 -7.88 -2.62 28.06
CA ARG A 412 -9.02 -3.25 28.75
C ARG A 412 -9.39 -4.58 28.11
N GLY A 413 -9.35 -4.66 26.78
CA GLY A 413 -9.56 -5.87 26.00
C GLY A 413 -11.00 -6.06 25.53
N VAL A 414 -11.17 -6.97 24.57
CA VAL A 414 -12.45 -7.28 23.92
C VAL A 414 -12.85 -8.73 24.17
N SER A 415 -14.15 -8.99 24.40
CA SER A 415 -14.69 -10.32 24.69
C SER A 415 -15.70 -10.80 23.62
N VAL A 416 -16.06 -12.09 23.68
CA VAL A 416 -17.04 -12.73 22.76
C VAL A 416 -18.49 -12.48 23.19
N SER A 417 -18.71 -12.42 24.50
CA SER A 417 -19.94 -11.96 25.14
C SER A 417 -19.57 -10.74 25.97
N GLY A 418 -20.38 -9.69 26.01
CA GLY A 418 -20.19 -8.47 26.84
C GLY A 418 -20.12 -8.71 28.37
N THR A 419 -19.74 -9.90 28.78
CA THR A 419 -19.48 -10.37 30.14
C THR A 419 -18.04 -10.12 30.57
N MET A 420 -17.44 -8.97 30.23
CA MET A 420 -16.26 -8.55 30.97
C MET A 420 -16.69 -8.31 32.42
N GLU A 421 -15.86 -8.71 33.39
CA GLU A 421 -16.16 -8.45 34.80
C GLU A 421 -16.39 -6.94 34.98
N ARG A 422 -17.56 -6.60 35.53
CA ARG A 422 -17.97 -5.23 35.86
C ARG A 422 -16.96 -4.66 36.85
N GLY A 423 -15.99 -3.94 36.32
CA GLY A 423 -14.79 -3.58 37.05
C GLY A 423 -14.14 -2.33 36.47
N LYS A 424 -13.38 -1.65 37.35
CA LYS A 424 -12.58 -0.48 37.02
C LYS A 424 -11.63 -0.79 35.86
N THR A 425 -11.40 0.20 35.00
CA THR A 425 -10.41 0.11 33.92
C THR A 425 -9.06 -0.33 34.51
N PRO A 426 -8.46 -1.42 33.98
CA PRO A 426 -7.19 -1.90 34.49
C PRO A 426 -6.12 -0.83 34.30
N MET A 427 -5.04 -0.90 35.09
CA MET A 427 -3.92 0.01 34.89
C MET A 427 -3.21 -0.36 33.59
N LEU A 428 -2.96 0.63 32.72
CA LEU A 428 -2.34 0.44 31.42
C LEU A 428 -1.02 -0.35 31.51
N VAL A 429 -0.21 -0.05 32.53
CA VAL A 429 1.07 -0.72 32.81
C VAL A 429 0.94 -2.24 32.94
N ASP A 430 -0.17 -2.75 33.50
CA ASP A 430 -0.37 -4.18 33.73
C ASP A 430 -0.81 -4.93 32.44
N CYS A 431 -1.23 -4.17 31.43
CA CYS A 431 -1.77 -4.64 30.16
C CYS A 431 -0.81 -4.49 28.97
N LEU A 432 0.39 -3.91 29.17
CA LEU A 432 1.39 -3.83 28.11
C LEU A 432 1.98 -5.22 27.80
N PRO A 433 2.32 -5.51 26.53
CA PRO A 433 3.03 -6.73 26.17
C PRO A 433 4.46 -6.71 26.74
N ASP A 434 4.94 -7.85 27.23
CA ASP A 434 6.29 -7.98 27.78
C ASP A 434 7.39 -7.70 26.74
N SER A 435 7.10 -7.88 25.45
CA SER A 435 8.04 -7.67 24.34
C SER A 435 8.12 -6.23 23.84
N LEU A 436 7.32 -5.31 24.41
CA LEU A 436 7.22 -3.94 23.94
C LEU A 436 8.51 -3.16 24.21
N GLU A 437 9.09 -2.59 23.15
CA GLU A 437 10.34 -1.82 23.20
C GLU A 437 10.11 -0.32 22.96
N TYR A 438 9.02 0.05 22.27
CA TYR A 438 8.66 1.43 21.92
C TYR A 438 7.16 1.66 22.12
N LEU A 439 6.82 2.75 22.81
CA LEU A 439 5.44 3.21 22.99
C LEU A 439 5.31 4.69 22.64
N CYS A 440 4.40 5.02 21.73
CA CYS A 440 4.00 6.38 21.41
C CYS A 440 2.51 6.56 21.70
N ILE A 441 2.18 7.58 22.49
CA ILE A 441 0.80 7.92 22.84
C ILE A 441 0.43 9.21 22.10
N ARG A 442 -0.66 9.19 21.33
CA ARG A 442 -1.19 10.39 20.66
C ARG A 442 -2.42 10.93 21.38
N GLY A 443 -2.63 12.23 21.31
CA GLY A 443 -3.82 12.91 21.86
C GLY A 443 -3.84 13.06 23.38
N TYR A 444 -2.84 12.58 24.13
CA TYR A 444 -2.80 12.78 25.58
C TYR A 444 -2.40 14.21 25.96
N GLN A 445 -3.20 14.84 26.82
CA GLN A 445 -2.93 16.14 27.39
C GLN A 445 -3.12 16.13 28.91
N LYS A 446 -2.07 16.52 29.62
CA LYS A 446 -2.04 16.50 31.09
C LYS A 446 -3.04 17.49 31.69
N GLY A 447 -3.80 17.03 32.68
CA GLY A 447 -4.78 17.83 33.42
C GLY A 447 -6.17 17.89 32.80
N GLU A 448 -6.42 17.22 31.68
CA GLU A 448 -7.77 17.13 31.10
C GLU A 448 -8.65 16.09 31.83
N SER A 449 -8.05 15.03 32.34
CA SER A 449 -8.74 13.99 33.09
C SER A 449 -7.85 13.40 34.17
N ASP A 450 -8.31 13.45 35.43
CA ASP A 450 -7.60 12.87 36.58
C ASP A 450 -7.36 11.36 36.40
N GLU A 451 -8.27 10.66 35.73
CA GLU A 451 -8.11 9.23 35.45
C GLU A 451 -7.04 8.98 34.38
N PHE A 452 -7.01 9.78 33.32
CA PHE A 452 -5.98 9.71 32.28
C PHE A 452 -4.60 9.99 32.86
N ASP A 453 -4.48 11.06 33.65
CA ASP A 453 -3.26 11.42 34.35
C ASP A 453 -2.79 10.31 35.29
N ARG A 454 -3.72 9.65 36.01
CA ARG A 454 -3.39 8.50 36.85
C ARG A 454 -2.81 7.33 36.06
N GLN A 455 -3.36 7.03 34.89
CA GLN A 455 -2.85 5.96 34.00
C GLN A 455 -1.44 6.29 33.50
N VAL A 456 -1.22 7.53 33.06
CA VAL A 456 0.06 8.00 32.52
C VAL A 456 1.13 8.13 33.61
N ASP A 457 0.80 8.65 34.79
CA ASP A 457 1.74 8.76 35.91
C ASP A 457 2.24 7.37 36.36
N ALA A 458 1.36 6.36 36.38
CA ALA A 458 1.74 4.98 36.68
C ALA A 458 2.65 4.37 35.60
N LEU A 459 2.36 4.63 34.32
CA LEU A 459 3.19 4.22 33.20
C LEU A 459 4.59 4.86 33.26
N MET A 460 4.65 6.16 33.55
CA MET A 460 5.91 6.89 33.71
C MET A 460 6.74 6.34 34.87
N ALA A 461 6.13 6.13 36.03
CA ALA A 461 6.82 5.54 37.17
C ALA A 461 7.38 4.14 36.86
N HIS A 462 6.63 3.33 36.08
CA HIS A 462 7.08 2.02 35.65
C HIS A 462 8.24 2.09 34.65
N TYR A 463 8.19 2.99 33.68
CA TYR A 463 9.27 3.25 32.73
C TYR A 463 10.56 3.69 33.45
N GLU A 464 10.46 4.66 34.35
CA GLU A 464 11.61 5.18 35.13
C GLU A 464 12.22 4.13 36.07
N SER A 465 11.42 3.17 36.54
CA SER A 465 11.92 2.08 37.38
C SER A 465 12.88 1.13 36.64
N GLY A 466 12.87 1.12 35.30
CA GLY A 466 13.64 0.19 34.48
C GLY A 466 13.17 -1.27 34.57
N SER A 467 11.95 -1.51 35.08
CA SER A 467 11.40 -2.86 35.28
C SER A 467 10.75 -3.46 34.01
N SER A 468 10.64 -2.69 32.92
CA SER A 468 10.10 -3.12 31.63
C SER A 468 11.17 -3.22 30.55
N ASN A 469 10.83 -3.86 29.43
CA ASN A 469 11.64 -3.86 28.21
C ASN A 469 11.47 -2.58 27.37
N LEU A 470 10.65 -1.64 27.82
CA LEU A 470 10.34 -0.40 27.13
C LEU A 470 11.58 0.50 27.12
N LYS A 471 12.10 0.80 25.93
CA LYS A 471 13.30 1.62 25.73
C LYS A 471 12.95 3.08 25.47
N GLU A 472 11.85 3.31 24.76
CA GLU A 472 11.45 4.64 24.30
C GLU A 472 9.95 4.85 24.55
N LEU A 473 9.63 6.01 25.12
CA LEU A 473 8.28 6.42 25.45
C LEU A 473 8.07 7.87 24.97
N LYS A 474 7.06 8.08 24.11
CA LYS A 474 6.71 9.39 23.53
C LYS A 474 5.26 9.76 23.78
N GLY A 475 4.96 11.06 23.66
CA GLY A 475 3.58 11.56 23.75
C GLY A 475 3.09 11.89 25.17
N ILE A 476 3.99 11.85 26.17
CA ILE A 476 3.66 12.16 27.57
C ILE A 476 4.18 13.55 27.96
N MET A 477 5.48 13.78 27.75
CA MET A 477 6.11 15.06 28.08
C MET A 477 5.86 16.13 27.01
N GLU A 478 5.88 15.69 25.75
CA GLU A 478 5.44 16.47 24.60
C GLU A 478 4.13 15.86 24.10
N THR A 479 3.11 16.70 23.94
CA THR A 479 1.85 16.26 23.34
C THR A 479 2.07 16.03 21.86
N ILE A 480 1.81 14.81 21.41
CA ILE A 480 1.74 14.46 20.00
C ILE A 480 0.24 14.48 19.64
N PRO A 481 -0.21 15.38 18.75
CA PRO A 481 -1.62 15.44 18.39
C PRO A 481 -2.04 14.17 17.64
N ASN A 482 -3.33 13.82 17.74
CA ASN A 482 -3.94 12.88 16.80
C ASN A 482 -4.00 13.53 15.41
N SER A 483 -4.08 12.72 14.37
CA SER A 483 -4.39 13.22 13.03
C SER A 483 -5.80 13.81 13.04
N ALA A 484 -5.93 15.03 12.51
CA ALA A 484 -7.19 15.77 12.51
C ALA A 484 -7.91 15.66 11.18
N ASN A 485 -9.24 15.69 11.22
CA ASN A 485 -10.05 15.87 10.02
C ASN A 485 -9.82 17.25 9.39
N VAL A 486 -9.96 17.33 8.06
CA VAL A 486 -10.02 18.61 7.35
C VAL A 486 -11.50 18.88 7.03
N ASP A 487 -12.18 19.61 7.92
CA ASP A 487 -13.60 19.95 7.75
C ASP A 487 -13.78 21.02 6.67
N ASN A 488 -12.95 22.07 6.71
CA ASN A 488 -12.95 23.10 5.69
C ASN A 488 -11.56 23.27 5.06
N PRO A 489 -11.30 22.70 3.87
CA PRO A 489 -10.01 22.82 3.21
C PRO A 489 -9.66 24.25 2.74
N ASP A 490 -10.59 25.21 2.87
CA ASP A 490 -10.31 26.64 2.66
C ASP A 490 -9.82 27.37 3.92
N ASP A 491 -10.06 26.82 5.11
CA ASP A 491 -9.65 27.44 6.39
C ASP A 491 -8.55 26.62 7.09
N ASP A 492 -8.50 25.31 6.85
CA ASP A 492 -7.65 24.34 7.55
C ASP A 492 -6.44 23.87 6.69
N TYR A 493 -5.80 24.79 5.97
CA TYR A 493 -4.72 24.45 5.04
C TYR A 493 -3.50 23.78 5.70
N ASP A 494 -3.26 24.03 6.99
CA ASP A 494 -2.16 23.45 7.76
C ASP A 494 -2.36 21.96 8.07
N LEU A 495 -3.60 21.46 7.96
CA LEU A 495 -3.94 20.06 8.13
C LEU A 495 -3.85 19.25 6.81
N LEU A 496 -3.67 19.93 5.68
CA LEU A 496 -3.60 19.27 4.37
C LEU A 496 -2.26 18.58 4.16
N TRP A 497 -2.29 17.25 4.07
CA TRP A 497 -1.12 16.42 3.81
C TRP A 497 -0.87 16.26 2.31
N SER A 498 0.38 16.37 1.84
CA SER A 498 0.69 16.32 0.41
C SER A 498 1.48 15.08 0.01
N LEU A 499 1.19 14.53 -1.18
CA LEU A 499 1.99 13.46 -1.79
C LEU A 499 3.46 13.86 -2.04
N GLN A 500 3.78 15.16 -1.99
CA GLN A 500 5.18 15.63 -2.00
C GLN A 500 6.00 15.06 -0.84
N ASP A 501 5.37 14.80 0.31
CA ASP A 501 6.05 14.27 1.50
C ASP A 501 6.55 12.82 1.29
N VAL A 502 5.97 12.11 0.33
CA VAL A 502 6.38 10.76 -0.12
C VAL A 502 7.03 10.77 -1.51
N GLY A 503 7.33 11.95 -2.05
CA GLY A 503 8.14 12.14 -3.25
C GLY A 503 7.40 12.16 -4.58
N TYR A 504 6.08 12.37 -4.59
CA TYR A 504 5.31 12.60 -5.82
C TYR A 504 4.95 14.08 -5.98
N GLU A 505 4.73 14.52 -7.22
CA GLU A 505 4.21 15.86 -7.47
C GLU A 505 2.80 16.00 -6.88
N SER A 506 2.48 17.18 -6.34
CA SER A 506 1.13 17.47 -5.86
C SER A 506 0.20 17.68 -7.05
N ASP A 507 -1.02 17.15 -6.95
CA ASP A 507 -2.14 17.46 -7.85
C ASP A 507 -2.51 18.95 -7.85
#